data_AF-A0AAD4WL88-F1
#
_entry.id   AF-A0AAD4WL88-F1
#
_cell.length_a   1.000
_cell.length_b   1.000
_cell.length_c   1.000
_cell.angle_alpha   90.00
_cell.angle_beta   90.00
_cell.angle_gamma   90.00
#
_symmetry.space_group_name_H-M   'P 1'
#
loop_
_entity.id
_entity.type
_entity.pdbx_description
1 polymer ?
#
loop_
_entity_poly.entity_id
_entity_poly.type
_entity_poly.pdbx_seq_one_letter_code
_entity_poly.pdbx_strand_id
1 'polypeptide(L)'
;MFAQGLYLLAGATLGSSFLLVLVIAVYRVYSADQKEKENQLKIERFLEDYKALKPSRYSYADIKRITNQFKDKLGQGAYGTVFKGKLSSEFFVAVKVLNNSKGNGEEFVNEVGTMGHIHQIVQNVKQRERGVD
;
A
#
# COMPACT_ATOMS: atom_id res chain seq x y z
N MET A 1 57.98 -29.97 6.49
CA MET A 1 56.88 -30.52 5.67
C MET A 1 55.51 -30.41 6.34
N PHE A 2 55.37 -30.72 7.65
CA PHE A 2 54.06 -30.68 8.35
C PHE A 2 53.41 -29.28 8.49
N ALA A 3 54.20 -28.22 8.71
CA ALA A 3 53.66 -26.87 8.88
C ALA A 3 53.07 -26.26 7.59
N GLN A 4 53.66 -26.58 6.42
CA GLN A 4 53.22 -26.05 5.12
C GLN A 4 51.84 -26.59 4.70
N GLY A 5 51.52 -27.84 5.07
CA GLY A 5 50.20 -28.42 4.81
C GLY A 5 49.07 -27.75 5.59
N LEU A 6 49.37 -27.22 6.79
CA LEU A 6 48.37 -26.57 7.66
C LEU A 6 47.92 -25.20 7.11
N TYR A 7 48.84 -24.42 6.54
CA TYR A 7 48.52 -23.11 5.94
C TYR A 7 47.70 -23.24 4.66
N LEU A 8 47.93 -24.28 3.85
CA LEU A 8 47.14 -24.54 2.63
C LEU A 8 45.67 -24.83 2.93
N LEU A 9 45.41 -25.57 4.01
CA LEU A 9 44.05 -25.88 4.46
C LEU A 9 43.34 -24.65 5.06
N ALA A 10 44.04 -23.84 5.85
CA ALA A 10 43.47 -22.64 6.49
C ALA A 10 43.15 -21.51 5.48
N GLY A 11 43.93 -21.37 4.41
CA GLY A 11 43.66 -20.37 3.36
C GLY A 11 42.44 -20.71 2.51
N ALA A 12 42.20 -21.99 2.24
CA ALA A 12 41.08 -22.46 1.42
C ALA A 12 39.70 -22.21 2.10
N THR A 13 39.62 -22.37 3.42
CA THR A 13 38.37 -22.18 4.17
C THR A 13 37.93 -20.72 4.21
N LEU A 14 38.89 -19.79 4.36
CA LEU A 14 38.60 -18.36 4.42
C LEU A 14 38.13 -17.84 3.06
N GLY A 15 38.78 -18.23 1.96
CA GLY A 15 38.38 -17.86 0.61
C GLY A 15 36.98 -18.37 0.25
N SER A 16 36.66 -19.62 0.60
CA SER A 16 35.34 -20.20 0.34
C SER A 16 34.23 -19.48 1.11
N SER A 17 34.46 -19.18 2.39
CA SER A 17 33.48 -18.43 3.20
C SER A 17 33.23 -17.01 2.67
N PHE A 18 34.29 -16.33 2.23
CA PHE A 18 34.19 -14.98 1.66
C PHE A 18 33.40 -14.98 0.35
N LEU A 19 33.67 -15.92 -0.56
CA LEU A 19 32.91 -16.05 -1.80
C LEU A 19 31.43 -16.34 -1.54
N LEU A 20 31.12 -17.20 -0.58
CA LEU A 20 29.74 -17.53 -0.22
C LEU A 20 28.99 -16.30 0.33
N VAL A 21 29.64 -15.50 1.18
CA VAL A 21 29.07 -14.24 1.70
C VAL A 21 28.83 -13.24 0.57
N LEU A 22 29.77 -13.10 -0.39
CA LEU A 22 29.59 -12.21 -1.54
C LEU A 22 28.41 -12.63 -2.42
N VAL A 23 28.27 -13.92 -2.71
CA VAL A 23 27.14 -14.45 -3.50
C VAL A 23 25.82 -14.16 -2.79
N ILE A 24 25.75 -14.39 -1.47
CA ILE A 24 24.55 -14.06 -0.68
C ILE A 24 24.28 -12.55 -0.70
N ALA A 25 25.29 -11.70 -0.54
CA ALA A 25 25.13 -10.25 -0.56
C ALA A 25 24.58 -9.77 -1.92
N VAL A 26 25.16 -10.25 -3.03
CA VAL A 26 24.67 -9.95 -4.38
C VAL A 26 23.24 -10.46 -4.58
N TYR A 27 22.94 -11.69 -4.15
CA TYR A 27 21.59 -12.24 -4.23
C TYR A 27 20.58 -11.41 -3.43
N ARG A 28 20.94 -10.95 -2.23
CA ARG A 28 20.10 -10.10 -1.38
C ARG A 28 19.83 -8.75 -2.04
N VAL A 29 20.84 -8.11 -2.62
CA VAL A 29 20.71 -6.83 -3.35
C VAL A 29 19.82 -6.99 -4.58
N TYR A 30 20.07 -8.02 -5.39
CA TYR A 30 19.26 -8.31 -6.57
C TYR A 30 17.80 -8.62 -6.21
N SER A 31 17.57 -9.42 -5.17
CA SER A 31 16.21 -9.75 -4.71
C SER A 31 15.48 -8.56 -4.09
N ALA A 32 16.19 -7.64 -3.45
CA ALA A 32 15.58 -6.43 -2.89
C ALA A 32 15.05 -5.50 -3.99
N ASP A 33 15.84 -5.28 -5.05
CA ASP A 33 15.46 -4.47 -6.21
C ASP A 33 14.23 -5.05 -6.93
N GLN A 34 14.19 -6.38 -7.10
CA GLN A 34 13.06 -7.04 -7.76
C GLN A 34 11.76 -6.92 -6.96
N LYS A 35 11.83 -7.03 -5.62
CA LYS A 35 10.65 -6.86 -4.75
C LYS A 35 10.08 -5.45 -4.81
N GLU A 36 10.92 -4.44 -4.95
CA GLU A 36 10.47 -3.06 -5.09
C GLU A 36 9.68 -2.87 -6.39
N LYS A 37 10.22 -3.35 -7.53
CA LYS A 37 9.52 -3.31 -8.83
C LYS A 37 8.19 -4.04 -8.79
N GLU A 38 8.12 -5.22 -8.19
CA GLU A 38 6.87 -5.96 -8.03
C GLU A 38 5.84 -5.18 -7.21
N ASN A 39 6.25 -4.51 -6.13
CA ASN A 39 5.36 -3.69 -5.32
C ASN A 39 4.89 -2.45 -6.09
N GLN A 40 5.76 -1.80 -6.86
CA GLN A 40 5.37 -0.68 -7.72
C GLN A 40 4.33 -1.10 -8.76
N LEU A 41 4.56 -2.24 -9.44
CA LEU A 41 3.59 -2.80 -10.39
C LEU A 41 2.26 -3.16 -9.73
N LYS A 42 2.28 -3.69 -8.51
CA LYS A 42 1.05 -3.94 -7.75
C LYS A 42 0.31 -2.63 -7.45
N ILE A 43 0.99 -1.62 -6.94
CA ILE A 43 0.37 -0.32 -6.66
C ILE A 43 -0.19 0.30 -7.94
N GLU A 44 0.54 0.23 -9.06
CA GLU A 44 0.09 0.73 -10.35
C GLU A 44 -1.17 0.04 -10.84
N ARG A 45 -1.21 -1.30 -10.81
CA ARG A 45 -2.42 -2.08 -11.14
C ARG A 45 -3.60 -1.71 -10.25
N PHE A 46 -3.38 -1.54 -8.95
CA PHE A 46 -4.43 -1.10 -8.04
C PHE A 46 -4.97 0.28 -8.42
N LEU A 47 -4.09 1.23 -8.73
CA LEU A 47 -4.48 2.58 -9.15
C LEU A 47 -5.19 2.57 -10.50
N GLU A 48 -4.79 1.70 -11.43
CA GLU A 48 -5.43 1.51 -12.72
C GLU A 48 -6.84 0.92 -12.57
N ASP A 49 -7.00 -0.16 -11.81
CA ASP A 49 -8.29 -0.75 -11.46
C ASP A 49 -9.21 0.30 -10.81
N TYR A 50 -8.66 1.07 -9.87
CA TYR A 50 -9.39 2.15 -9.20
C TYR A 50 -9.82 3.27 -10.16
N LYS A 51 -8.95 3.69 -11.09
CA LYS A 51 -9.27 4.69 -12.13
C LYS A 51 -10.31 4.17 -13.12
N ALA A 52 -10.20 2.92 -13.55
CA ALA A 52 -11.15 2.26 -14.46
C ALA A 52 -12.56 2.22 -13.86
N LEU A 53 -12.66 2.06 -12.54
CA LEU A 53 -13.92 2.04 -11.81
C LEU A 53 -14.59 3.43 -11.66
N LYS A 54 -13.94 4.54 -12.06
CA LYS A 54 -14.46 5.91 -11.96
C LYS A 54 -15.09 6.19 -10.58
N PRO A 55 -14.29 6.45 -9.54
CA PRO A 55 -14.71 6.45 -8.14
C PRO A 55 -15.71 7.55 -7.75
N SER A 56 -16.13 8.41 -8.69
CA SER A 56 -17.13 9.43 -8.39
C SER A 56 -18.45 8.83 -7.92
N ARG A 57 -18.81 7.59 -8.34
CA ARG A 57 -19.98 6.84 -7.82
C ARG A 57 -19.85 5.32 -7.98
N TYR A 58 -19.52 4.59 -6.91
CA TYR A 58 -19.78 3.14 -6.85
C TYR A 58 -21.27 2.89 -6.69
N SER A 59 -21.86 2.01 -7.50
CA SER A 59 -23.24 1.60 -7.29
C SER A 59 -23.34 0.67 -6.08
N TYR A 60 -24.52 0.56 -5.46
CA TYR A 60 -24.74 -0.42 -4.39
C TYR A 60 -24.44 -1.86 -4.85
N ALA A 61 -24.70 -2.17 -6.13
CA ALA A 61 -24.35 -3.45 -6.73
C ALA A 61 -22.83 -3.68 -6.77
N ASP A 62 -22.05 -2.65 -7.08
CA ASP A 62 -20.58 -2.71 -7.03
C ASP A 62 -20.09 -2.96 -5.61
N ILE A 63 -20.62 -2.22 -4.64
CA ILE A 63 -20.27 -2.37 -3.23
C ILE A 63 -20.62 -3.78 -2.72
N LYS A 64 -21.80 -4.28 -3.06
CA LYS A 64 -22.23 -5.64 -2.70
C LYS A 64 -21.32 -6.70 -3.34
N ARG A 65 -20.90 -6.49 -4.59
CA ARG A 65 -19.96 -7.39 -5.28
C ARG A 65 -18.57 -7.36 -4.64
N ILE A 66 -18.00 -6.18 -4.42
CA ILE A 66 -16.68 -5.98 -3.83
C ILE A 66 -16.61 -6.62 -2.43
N THR A 67 -17.65 -6.47 -1.62
CA THR A 67 -17.70 -7.00 -0.25
C THR A 67 -18.17 -8.46 -0.15
N ASN A 68 -18.32 -9.15 -1.28
CA ASN A 68 -18.90 -10.50 -1.33
C ASN A 68 -20.20 -10.61 -0.51
N GLN A 69 -21.14 -9.71 -0.79
CA GLN A 69 -22.41 -9.57 -0.10
C GLN A 69 -22.27 -9.25 1.39
N PHE A 70 -21.32 -8.38 1.75
CA PHE A 70 -21.06 -7.94 3.14
C PHE A 70 -20.73 -9.10 4.10
N LYS A 71 -20.13 -10.18 3.58
CA LYS A 71 -19.87 -11.41 4.34
C LYS A 71 -18.86 -11.21 5.48
N ASP A 72 -17.78 -10.52 5.19
CA ASP A 72 -16.61 -10.45 6.08
C ASP A 72 -16.60 -9.11 6.83
N LYS A 73 -17.27 -9.05 7.98
CA LYS A 73 -17.26 -7.86 8.84
C LYS A 73 -15.91 -7.72 9.55
N LEU A 74 -15.28 -6.56 9.40
CA LEU A 74 -14.01 -6.20 10.03
C LEU A 74 -14.22 -5.41 11.34
N GLY A 75 -15.31 -4.65 11.45
CA GLY A 75 -15.60 -3.85 12.64
C GLY A 75 -16.92 -3.09 12.56
N GLN A 76 -17.36 -2.56 13.69
CA GLN A 76 -18.53 -1.70 13.78
C GLN A 76 -18.28 -0.60 14.81
N GLY A 77 -18.70 0.62 14.50
CA GLY A 77 -18.67 1.76 15.40
C GLY A 77 -19.96 2.58 15.29
N ALA A 78 -19.99 3.72 15.97
CA ALA A 78 -21.16 4.61 16.00
C ALA A 78 -21.63 5.03 14.59
N TYR A 79 -20.68 5.26 13.69
CA TYR A 79 -20.94 5.81 12.36
C TYR A 79 -21.18 4.76 11.28
N GLY A 80 -21.00 3.47 11.55
CA GLY A 80 -21.15 2.46 10.51
C GLY A 80 -20.45 1.13 10.77
N THR A 81 -20.55 0.25 9.78
CA THR A 81 -19.93 -1.08 9.76
C THR A 81 -18.88 -1.16 8.67
N VAL A 82 -17.71 -1.70 9.01
CA VAL A 82 -16.60 -1.91 8.08
C VAL A 82 -16.60 -3.36 7.64
N PHE A 83 -16.56 -3.59 6.33
CA PHE A 83 -16.48 -4.91 5.71
C PHE A 83 -15.19 -5.04 4.90
N LYS A 84 -14.68 -6.27 4.79
CA LYS A 84 -13.61 -6.60 3.87
C LYS A 84 -14.20 -6.64 2.45
N GLY A 85 -13.50 -6.00 1.53
CA GLY A 85 -13.79 -5.99 0.11
C GLY A 85 -12.60 -6.47 -0.72
N LYS A 86 -12.88 -6.83 -1.97
CA LYS A 86 -11.89 -7.24 -2.96
C LYS A 86 -12.12 -6.44 -4.24
N LEU A 87 -11.16 -5.60 -4.61
CA LEU A 87 -11.26 -4.75 -5.80
C LEU A 87 -10.81 -5.52 -7.06
N SER A 88 -9.74 -6.30 -6.91
CA SER A 88 -9.29 -7.29 -7.89
C SER A 88 -8.60 -8.46 -7.20
N SER A 89 -8.13 -9.45 -7.97
CA SER A 89 -7.59 -10.71 -7.44
C SER A 89 -6.53 -10.53 -6.34
N GLU A 90 -5.73 -9.47 -6.43
CA GLU A 90 -4.59 -9.20 -5.57
C GLU A 90 -4.84 -8.09 -4.52
N PHE A 91 -5.91 -7.29 -4.66
CA PHE A 91 -6.16 -6.12 -3.81
C PHE A 91 -7.40 -6.25 -2.93
N PHE A 92 -7.17 -6.23 -1.62
CA PHE A 92 -8.21 -6.14 -0.61
C PHE A 92 -8.38 -4.71 -0.12
N VAL A 93 -9.63 -4.33 0.17
CA VAL A 93 -10.01 -2.99 0.64
C VAL A 93 -10.91 -3.12 1.86
N ALA A 94 -10.99 -2.06 2.67
CA ALA A 94 -11.99 -1.93 3.72
C ALA A 94 -13.12 -1.02 3.22
N VAL A 95 -14.35 -1.54 3.22
CA VAL A 95 -15.55 -0.79 2.81
C VAL A 95 -16.32 -0.42 4.07
N LYS A 96 -16.35 0.87 4.41
CA LYS A 96 -17.15 1.39 5.52
C LYS A 96 -18.53 1.77 5.00
N VAL A 97 -19.54 1.01 5.42
CA VAL A 97 -20.96 1.31 5.20
C VAL A 97 -21.44 2.14 6.37
N LEU A 98 -21.82 3.38 6.11
CA LEU A 98 -22.35 4.26 7.14
C LEU A 98 -23.74 3.79 7.56
N ASN A 99 -24.07 3.94 8.85
CA ASN A 99 -25.43 3.65 9.31
C ASN A 99 -26.38 4.67 8.67
N ASN A 100 -27.42 4.21 7.97
CA ASN A 100 -28.48 5.11 7.50
C ASN A 100 -29.12 5.78 8.72
N SER A 101 -28.84 7.06 8.94
CA SER A 101 -29.82 7.93 9.61
C SER A 101 -31.06 7.92 8.71
N LYS A 102 -32.27 7.93 9.28
CA LYS A 102 -33.53 7.97 8.50
C LYS A 102 -33.75 9.35 7.85
N GLY A 103 -32.70 9.96 7.30
CA GLY A 103 -32.71 11.26 6.65
C GLY A 103 -32.58 11.09 5.15
N ASN A 104 -33.41 11.82 4.42
CA ASN A 104 -33.38 12.00 2.97
C ASN A 104 -31.94 12.05 2.42
N GLY A 105 -31.68 11.48 1.25
CA GLY A 105 -30.35 11.24 0.64
C GLY A 105 -29.43 12.45 0.36
N GLU A 106 -29.61 13.56 1.08
CA GLU A 106 -28.79 14.76 1.11
C GLU A 106 -27.61 14.63 2.08
N GLU A 107 -27.71 13.80 3.13
CA GLU A 107 -26.61 13.63 4.11
C GLU A 107 -25.43 12.82 3.52
N PHE A 108 -25.71 11.94 2.55
CA PHE A 108 -24.69 11.23 1.76
C PHE A 108 -23.87 12.18 0.87
N VAL A 109 -24.48 13.29 0.44
CA VAL A 109 -23.80 14.33 -0.38
C VAL A 109 -22.88 15.18 0.50
N ASN A 110 -23.25 15.40 1.77
CA ASN A 110 -22.46 16.23 2.68
C ASN A 110 -21.16 15.55 3.12
N GLU A 111 -21.14 14.23 3.28
CA GLU A 111 -19.93 13.51 3.73
C GLU A 111 -18.92 13.29 2.57
N VAL A 112 -19.39 13.06 1.34
CA VAL A 112 -18.52 13.04 0.14
C VAL A 112 -17.98 14.45 -0.16
N GLY A 113 -18.76 15.50 0.13
CA GLY A 113 -18.28 16.89 0.10
C GLY A 113 -17.17 17.16 1.12
N THR A 114 -17.29 16.61 2.33
CA THR A 114 -16.30 16.81 3.39
C THR A 114 -14.99 16.04 3.15
N MET A 115 -15.04 14.85 2.54
CA MET A 115 -13.83 14.11 2.12
C MET A 115 -13.11 14.75 0.92
N GLY A 116 -13.81 15.54 0.09
CA GLY A 116 -13.21 16.33 -0.99
C GLY A 116 -12.36 17.52 -0.50
N HIS A 117 -12.52 17.95 0.76
CA HIS A 117 -11.79 19.09 1.32
C HIS A 117 -10.47 18.74 2.02
N ILE A 118 -10.13 17.46 2.18
CA ILE A 118 -8.74 17.06 2.49
C ILE A 118 -7.92 16.99 1.18
N HIS A 119 -8.09 18.02 0.34
CA HIS A 119 -7.18 18.41 -0.72
C HIS A 119 -6.28 19.57 -0.27
N GLN A 120 -6.12 19.78 1.04
CA GLN A 120 -5.04 20.64 1.55
C GLN A 120 -3.72 19.88 1.46
N ILE A 121 -3.29 19.72 0.21
CA ILE A 121 -1.92 19.95 -0.20
C ILE A 121 -1.43 21.17 0.59
N VAL A 122 -0.54 20.96 1.55
CA VAL A 122 0.30 22.05 2.05
C VAL A 122 1.23 22.41 0.90
N GLN A 123 0.72 23.21 -0.05
CA GLN A 123 1.54 23.97 -0.97
C GLN A 123 1.85 25.29 -0.27
N ASN A 124 2.96 25.32 0.45
CA ASN A 124 3.56 26.57 0.89
C ASN A 124 4.49 27.08 -0.22
N VAL A 125 3.91 27.70 -1.26
CA VAL A 125 4.66 28.63 -2.11
C VAL A 125 4.54 30.03 -1.51
N LYS A 126 5.58 30.39 -0.75
CA LYS A 126 6.23 31.69 -0.66
C LYS A 126 5.37 32.95 -0.84
N GLN A 127 4.99 33.58 0.28
CA GLN A 127 5.01 35.04 0.46
C GLN A 127 5.21 35.38 1.95
N ARG A 128 6.46 35.35 2.41
CA ARG A 128 6.87 36.05 3.63
C ARG A 128 8.36 36.36 3.57
N GLU A 129 8.71 37.33 2.73
CA GLU A 129 9.73 38.29 3.12
C GLU A 129 9.00 39.57 3.47
N ARG A 130 8.94 39.82 4.77
CA ARG A 130 8.51 41.08 5.35
C ARG A 130 9.80 41.68 5.91
N GLY A 131 10.15 42.89 5.51
CA GLY A 131 11.06 43.71 6.30
C GLY A 131 11.75 44.84 5.57
N VAL A 132 11.49 46.06 6.08
CA VAL A 132 12.48 47.12 6.33
C VAL A 132 12.81 47.95 5.07
N ASP A 133 12.53 49.25 4.95
CA ASP A 133 12.17 50.36 5.85
C ASP A 133 10.99 51.17 5.31
#